data_AF-A0A3D1E7I4-F1
#
_entry.id   AF-A0A3D1E7I4-F1
#
_cell.length_a   1.000
_cell.length_b   1.000
_cell.length_c   1.000
_cell.angle_alpha   90.00
_cell.angle_beta   90.00
_cell.angle_gamma   90.00
#
_symmetry.space_group_name_H-M   'P 1'
#
loop_
_entity.id
_entity.type
_entity.pdbx_description
1 polymer ?
#
loop_
_entity_poly.entity_id
_entity_poly.type
_entity_poly.pdbx_seq_one_letter_code
_entity_poly.pdbx_strand_id
1 'polypeptide(L)'
;MTKPLKVLVFSYYWPPAGGPGVQRWLYFAKYLAEFGVQSTLVVPHGAQYPQLDDALMAEIPTDVRVHRVSISEPYRWISWLFPQSTKNLSRGIVPKKPNQIQRLLLWIRGNFWVPDARVGWVSKAVHWANNQP
;
A
#
# COMPACT_ATOMS: atom_id res chain seq x y z
N MET A 1 -23.63 4.46 28.42
CA MET A 1 -22.93 4.80 27.17
C MET A 1 -22.69 3.52 26.40
N THR A 2 -23.18 3.42 25.16
CA THR A 2 -22.94 2.27 24.28
C THR A 2 -21.47 2.28 23.85
N LYS A 3 -20.81 1.13 23.89
CA LYS A 3 -19.42 0.99 23.44
C LYS A 3 -19.31 1.46 21.98
N PRO A 4 -18.36 2.34 21.63
CA PRO A 4 -18.23 2.83 20.26
C PRO A 4 -17.91 1.67 19.32
N LEU A 5 -18.49 1.69 18.11
CA LEU A 5 -18.19 0.71 17.07
C LEU A 5 -16.71 0.85 16.69
N LYS A 6 -16.00 -0.29 16.67
CA LYS A 6 -14.59 -0.34 16.27
C LYS A 6 -14.46 -1.03 14.93
N VAL A 7 -13.73 -0.43 14.01
CA VAL A 7 -13.48 -0.97 12.68
C VAL A 7 -11.97 -1.07 12.44
N LEU A 8 -11.55 -2.21 11.90
CA LEU A 8 -10.18 -2.44 11.46
C LEU A 8 -10.14 -2.40 9.93
N VAL A 9 -9.30 -1.53 9.37
CA VAL A 9 -9.17 -1.31 7.93
C VAL A 9 -7.77 -1.71 7.48
N PHE A 10 -7.66 -2.67 6.59
CA PHE A 10 -6.41 -3.01 5.92
C PHE A 10 -6.32 -2.26 4.60
N SER A 11 -5.33 -1.38 4.46
CA SER A 11 -5.08 -0.69 3.20
C SER A 11 -3.61 -0.69 2.85
N TYR A 12 -3.28 -1.29 1.71
CA TYR A 12 -1.93 -1.18 1.16
C TYR A 12 -1.61 0.24 0.70
N TYR A 13 -2.61 0.93 0.16
CA TYR A 13 -2.48 2.26 -0.43
C TYR A 13 -3.02 3.29 0.56
N TRP A 14 -2.11 3.91 1.31
CA TRP A 14 -2.41 4.92 2.32
C TRP A 14 -1.43 6.10 2.17
N PRO A 15 -1.79 7.34 2.56
CA PRO A 15 -0.85 8.46 2.45
C PRO A 15 0.52 8.15 3.09
N PRO A 16 1.62 8.56 2.43
CA PRO A 16 1.68 9.53 1.33
C PRO A 16 1.46 8.94 -0.08
N ALA A 17 0.95 7.71 -0.22
CA ALA A 17 0.52 7.22 -1.54
C ALA A 17 -0.52 8.19 -2.15
N GLY A 18 -0.40 8.45 -3.45
CA GLY A 18 -1.37 9.26 -4.20
C GLY A 18 -2.40 8.42 -4.95
N GLY A 19 -3.39 9.10 -5.51
CA GLY A 19 -4.37 8.53 -6.43
C GLY A 19 -5.75 8.24 -5.83
N PRO A 20 -6.74 7.95 -6.67
CA PRO A 20 -8.15 7.88 -6.26
C PRO A 20 -8.45 6.74 -5.27
N GLY A 21 -7.68 5.64 -5.33
CA GLY A 21 -7.82 4.54 -4.39
C GLY A 21 -7.42 4.91 -2.96
N VAL A 22 -6.44 5.79 -2.80
CA VAL A 22 -5.97 6.26 -1.48
C VAL A 22 -7.00 7.21 -0.87
N GLN A 23 -7.45 8.19 -1.66
CA GLN A 23 -8.44 9.18 -1.24
C GLN A 23 -9.74 8.52 -0.77
N ARG A 24 -10.19 7.45 -1.43
CA ARG A 24 -11.38 6.70 -1.00
C ARG A 24 -11.27 6.21 0.44
N TRP A 25 -10.20 5.49 0.77
CA TRP A 25 -10.03 4.93 2.11
C TRP A 25 -9.74 6.01 3.16
N LEU A 26 -9.02 7.05 2.77
CA LEU A 26 -8.74 8.21 3.62
C LEU A 26 -10.03 8.92 4.03
N TYR A 27 -10.86 9.31 3.05
CA TYR A 27 -12.12 9.97 3.34
C TYR A 27 -13.13 9.04 4.01
N PHE A 28 -13.11 7.74 3.71
CA PHE A 28 -13.95 6.78 4.44
C PHE A 28 -13.59 6.73 5.93
N ALA A 29 -12.31 6.67 6.28
CA ALA A 29 -11.87 6.72 7.67
C ALA A 29 -12.21 8.06 8.34
N LYS A 30 -12.07 9.18 7.62
CA LYS A 30 -12.44 10.53 8.07
C LYS A 30 -13.93 10.67 8.37
N TYR A 31 -14.80 10.21 7.49
CA TYR A 31 -16.23 10.33 7.71
C TYR A 31 -16.76 9.32 8.75
N LEU A 32 -16.17 8.12 8.86
CA LEU A 32 -16.53 7.16 9.91
C LEU A 32 -16.35 7.74 11.32
N ALA A 33 -15.31 8.54 11.53
CA ALA A 33 -15.09 9.26 12.78
C ALA A 33 -16.26 10.17 13.16
N GLU A 34 -16.85 10.88 12.18
CA GLU A 34 -18.02 11.75 12.40
C GLU A 34 -19.26 11.00 12.89
N PHE A 35 -19.35 9.69 12.60
CA PHE A 35 -20.39 8.80 13.11
C PHE A 35 -20.03 8.11 14.44
N GLY A 36 -18.96 8.53 15.11
CA GLY A 36 -18.50 7.94 16.37
C GLY A 36 -17.89 6.55 16.22
N VAL A 37 -17.48 6.17 15.00
CA VAL A 37 -16.82 4.90 14.72
C VAL A 37 -15.31 5.05 14.86
N GLN A 38 -14.71 4.24 15.72
CA GLN A 38 -13.25 4.24 15.91
C GLN A 38 -12.58 3.36 14.87
N SER A 39 -11.88 4.00 13.93
CA SER A 39 -11.13 3.30 12.88
C SER A 39 -9.68 3.08 13.27
N THR A 40 -9.21 1.85 13.14
CA THR A 40 -7.78 1.49 13.19
C THR A 40 -7.35 1.03 11.81
N LEU A 41 -6.30 1.63 11.27
CA LEU A 41 -5.75 1.30 9.98
C LEU A 41 -4.49 0.46 10.10
N VAL A 42 -4.38 -0.55 9.25
CA VAL A 42 -3.18 -1.38 9.09
C VAL A 42 -2.64 -1.14 7.71
N VAL A 43 -1.45 -0.56 7.66
CA VAL A 43 -0.83 -0.11 6.41
C VAL A 43 0.62 -0.61 6.35
N PRO A 44 1.17 -0.84 5.16
CA PRO A 44 2.56 -1.22 5.02
C PRO A 44 3.51 -0.07 5.41
N HIS A 45 4.64 -0.42 6.02
CA HIS A 45 5.74 0.51 6.28
C HIS A 45 6.77 0.40 5.15
N GLY A 46 7.10 1.54 4.52
CA GLY A 46 8.13 1.61 3.48
C GLY A 46 7.75 0.95 2.15
N ALA A 47 6.45 0.88 1.84
CA ALA A 47 5.95 0.44 0.54
C ALA A 47 6.36 1.39 -0.59
N GLN A 48 6.71 0.82 -1.74
CA GLN A 48 6.98 1.61 -2.92
C GLN A 48 5.67 1.95 -3.65
N TYR A 49 5.26 3.21 -3.56
CA TYR A 49 4.06 3.70 -4.25
C TYR A 49 4.40 4.18 -5.66
N PRO A 50 3.53 3.92 -6.66
CA PRO A 50 3.73 4.40 -8.02
C PRO A 50 3.58 5.93 -8.14
N GLN A 51 2.83 6.53 -7.21
CA GLN A 51 2.58 7.97 -7.12
C GLN A 51 2.57 8.36 -5.64
N LEU A 52 3.20 9.50 -5.34
CA LEU A 52 3.22 10.10 -4.01
C LEU A 52 2.46 11.42 -4.03
N ASP A 53 1.77 11.71 -2.93
CA ASP A 53 1.07 12.97 -2.67
C ASP A 53 1.12 13.24 -1.17
N ASP A 54 2.13 14.00 -0.75
CA ASP A 54 2.35 14.32 0.66
C ASP A 54 1.27 15.24 1.23
N ALA A 55 0.51 15.97 0.39
CA ALA A 55 -0.58 16.82 0.86
C ALA A 55 -1.70 16.00 1.52
N LEU A 56 -1.91 14.76 1.08
CA LEU A 56 -2.89 13.84 1.68
C LEU A 56 -2.55 13.42 3.11
N MET A 57 -1.31 13.63 3.57
CA MET A 57 -0.94 13.38 4.97
C MET A 57 -1.65 14.34 5.92
N ALA A 58 -1.90 15.59 5.50
CA ALA A 58 -2.59 16.60 6.29
C ALA A 58 -4.10 16.31 6.42
N GLU A 59 -4.64 15.45 5.56
CA GLU A 59 -6.04 15.04 5.57
C GLU A 59 -6.32 13.84 6.49
N ILE A 60 -5.28 13.23 7.08
CA ILE A 60 -5.44 12.12 8.03
C ILE A 60 -6.04 12.67 9.34
N PRO A 61 -7.22 12.17 9.77
CA PRO A 61 -7.82 12.56 11.04
C PRO A 61 -6.94 12.16 12.23
N THR A 62 -6.93 12.97 13.28
CA THR A 62 -6.11 12.73 14.50
C THR A 62 -6.61 11.56 15.35
N ASP A 63 -7.88 11.21 15.21
CA ASP A 63 -8.55 10.13 15.94
C ASP A 63 -8.45 8.76 15.23
N VAL A 64 -7.95 8.74 13.99
CA VAL A 64 -7.65 7.51 13.25
C VAL A 64 -6.30 6.95 13.71
N ARG A 65 -6.32 5.74 14.27
CA ARG A 65 -5.09 5.04 14.67
C ARG A 65 -4.47 4.34 13.48
N VAL A 66 -3.26 4.73 13.08
CA VAL A 66 -2.54 4.10 11.96
C VAL A 66 -1.42 3.21 12.49
N HIS A 67 -1.56 1.90 12.31
CA HIS A 67 -0.53 0.91 12.57
C HIS A 67 0.25 0.57 11.29
N ARG A 68 1.58 0.70 11.35
CA ARG A 68 2.46 0.45 10.21
C ARG A 68 3.19 -0.88 10.37
N VAL A 69 3.06 -1.75 9.37
CA VAL A 69 3.63 -3.10 9.38
C VAL A 69 4.82 -3.18 8.43
N SER A 70 5.99 -3.60 8.94
CA SER A 70 7.19 -3.77 8.12
C SER A 70 7.03 -4.84 7.05
N ILE A 71 7.24 -4.47 5.79
CA ILE A 71 7.08 -5.38 4.64
C ILE A 71 8.41 -5.86 4.09
N SER A 72 8.37 -6.96 3.33
CA SER A 72 9.45 -7.37 2.43
C SER A 72 8.92 -7.30 1.01
N GLU A 73 9.45 -6.38 0.21
CA GLU A 73 9.09 -6.23 -1.21
C GLU A 73 10.29 -6.59 -2.07
N PRO A 74 10.28 -7.74 -2.75
CA PRO A 74 11.35 -8.11 -3.68
C PRO A 74 11.47 -7.12 -4.85
N TYR A 75 10.37 -6.49 -5.26
CA TYR A 75 10.38 -5.45 -6.29
C TYR A 75 11.22 -4.23 -5.89
N ARG A 76 11.30 -3.90 -4.60
CA ARG A 76 12.15 -2.82 -4.07
C ARG A 76 13.64 -3.10 -4.32
N TRP A 77 14.03 -4.37 -4.29
CA TRP A 77 15.42 -4.78 -4.55
C TRP A 77 15.72 -4.66 -6.04
N ILE A 78 14.78 -5.09 -6.88
CA ILE A 78 14.90 -4.99 -8.35
C ILE A 78 14.91 -3.52 -8.82
N SER A 79 14.08 -2.66 -8.21
CA SER A 79 14.01 -1.23 -8.55
C SER A 79 15.26 -0.47 -8.11
N TRP A 80 15.87 -0.85 -6.99
CA TRP A 80 17.15 -0.31 -6.54
C TRP A 80 18.32 -0.72 -7.46
N LEU A 81 18.33 -1.97 -7.93
CA LEU A 81 19.38 -2.48 -8.84
C LEU A 81 19.22 -1.95 -10.28
N PHE A 82 18.00 -1.70 -10.75
CA PHE A 82 17.72 -1.25 -12.11
C PHE A 82 16.77 -0.03 -12.18
N PRO A 83 17.17 1.15 -11.68
CA PRO A 83 16.29 2.32 -11.55
C PRO A 83 15.81 2.87 -12.90
N GLN A 84 16.65 2.85 -13.93
CA GLN A 84 16.32 3.34 -15.28
C GLN A 84 15.26 2.47 -15.99
N SER A 85 15.26 1.16 -15.74
CA SER A 85 14.39 0.18 -16.42
C SER A 85 13.08 -0.09 -15.69
N THR A 86 12.98 0.27 -14.39
CA THR A 86 11.83 -0.03 -13.53
C THR A 86 10.85 1.14 -13.35
N LYS A 87 11.26 2.40 -13.64
CA LYS A 87 10.39 3.59 -13.54
C LYS A 87 9.11 3.49 -14.38
N ASN A 88 9.21 2.94 -15.60
CA ASN A 88 8.03 2.75 -16.46
C ASN A 88 7.28 1.44 -16.15
N LEU A 89 7.99 0.40 -15.72
CA LEU A 89 7.39 -0.88 -15.33
C LEU A 89 6.48 -0.74 -14.10
N SER A 90 6.90 0.04 -13.09
CA SER A 90 6.14 0.26 -11.84
C SER A 90 4.76 0.90 -12.07
N ARG A 91 4.61 1.66 -13.15
CA ARG A 91 3.34 2.29 -13.59
C ARG A 91 2.48 1.39 -14.48
N GLY A 92 2.90 0.14 -14.71
CA GLY A 92 2.18 -0.80 -15.58
C GLY A 92 2.32 -0.52 -17.08
N ILE A 93 3.22 0.39 -17.47
CA ILE A 93 3.44 0.72 -18.88
C ILE A 93 4.37 -0.32 -19.49
N VAL A 94 3.88 -1.08 -20.46
CA VAL A 94 4.68 -2.04 -21.24
C VAL A 94 5.28 -1.29 -22.45
N PRO A 95 6.62 -1.23 -22.58
CA PRO A 95 7.25 -0.59 -23.73
C PRO A 95 6.97 -1.37 -25.02
N LYS A 96 6.70 -0.66 -26.13
CA LYS A 96 6.41 -1.28 -27.45
C LYS A 96 7.60 -2.06 -28.04
N LYS A 97 8.84 -1.72 -27.68
CA LYS A 97 10.07 -2.43 -28.09
C LYS A 97 10.98 -2.67 -26.87
N PRO A 98 10.74 -3.73 -26.08
CA PRO A 98 11.54 -4.01 -24.89
C PRO A 98 12.94 -4.52 -25.28
N ASN A 99 13.98 -4.02 -24.61
CA ASN A 99 15.33 -4.59 -24.69
C ASN A 99 15.38 -5.98 -23.99
N GLN A 100 16.40 -6.81 -24.21
CA GLN A 100 16.46 -8.19 -23.68
C GLN A 100 16.31 -8.24 -22.14
N ILE A 101 16.94 -7.32 -21.42
CA ILE A 101 16.81 -7.18 -19.96
C ILE A 101 15.37 -6.81 -19.57
N GLN A 102 14.72 -5.91 -20.29
CA GLN A 102 13.33 -5.53 -20.03
C GLN A 102 12.38 -6.71 -20.31
N ARG A 103 12.64 -7.51 -21.34
CA ARG A 103 11.88 -8.72 -21.65
C ARG A 103 12.00 -9.76 -20.53
N LEU A 104 13.21 -9.95 -19.99
CA LEU A 104 13.44 -10.80 -18.82
C LEU A 104 12.70 -10.27 -17.57
N LEU A 105 12.81 -8.98 -17.28
CA LEU A 105 12.11 -8.36 -16.15
C LEU A 105 10.58 -8.44 -16.28
N LEU A 106 10.04 -8.29 -17.49
CA LEU A 106 8.62 -8.48 -17.78
C LEU A 106 8.19 -9.94 -17.57
N TRP A 107 9.01 -10.90 -18.00
CA TRP A 107 8.74 -12.32 -17.80
C TRP A 107 8.76 -12.69 -16.30
N ILE A 108 9.79 -12.26 -15.56
CA ILE A 108 9.87 -12.45 -14.10
C ILE A 108 8.65 -11.81 -13.44
N ARG A 109 8.29 -10.58 -13.84
CA ARG A 109 7.12 -9.88 -13.29
C ARG A 109 5.82 -10.65 -13.54
N GLY A 110 5.62 -11.16 -14.74
CA GLY A 110 4.39 -11.84 -15.16
C GLY A 110 4.23 -13.25 -14.60
N ASN A 111 5.32 -13.90 -14.17
CA ASN A 111 5.29 -15.31 -13.73
C ASN A 111 5.61 -15.49 -12.25
N PHE A 112 6.47 -14.65 -11.66
CA PHE A 112 6.93 -14.85 -10.28
C PHE A 112 6.07 -14.14 -9.23
N TRP A 113 5.38 -13.05 -9.62
CA TRP A 113 4.60 -12.20 -8.71
C TRP A 113 3.07 -12.41 -8.82
N VAL A 114 2.64 -13.53 -9.38
CA VAL A 114 1.22 -13.93 -9.46
C VAL A 114 0.93 -14.82 -8.23
N PRO A 115 -0.11 -14.54 -7.42
CA PRO A 115 -1.27 -13.67 -7.69
C PRO A 115 -1.09 -12.18 -7.34
N ASP A 116 -0.16 -11.81 -6.46
CA ASP A 116 0.08 -10.42 -6.07
C ASP A 116 1.55 -10.19 -5.66
N ALA A 117 2.20 -9.20 -6.29
CA ALA A 117 3.58 -8.76 -6.00
C ALA A 117 3.74 -8.20 -4.57
N ARG A 118 2.63 -7.89 -3.90
CA ARG A 118 2.59 -7.20 -2.61
C ARG A 118 2.16 -8.10 -1.47
N VAL A 119 1.90 -9.39 -1.71
CA VAL A 119 1.38 -10.34 -0.70
C VAL A 119 2.24 -10.45 0.57
N GLY A 120 3.53 -10.08 0.51
CA GLY A 120 4.50 -10.21 1.60
C GLY A 120 4.16 -9.47 2.91
N TRP A 121 3.21 -8.54 2.90
CA TRP A 121 2.74 -7.86 4.11
C TRP A 121 1.56 -8.57 4.81
N VAL A 122 0.80 -9.41 4.10
CA VAL A 122 -0.50 -9.94 4.56
C VAL A 122 -0.33 -10.76 5.84
N SER A 123 0.63 -11.69 5.86
CA SER A 123 0.86 -12.53 7.04
C SER A 123 1.20 -11.70 8.29
N LYS A 124 2.02 -10.65 8.14
CA LYS A 124 2.39 -9.78 9.27
C LYS A 124 1.22 -8.91 9.72
N ALA A 125 0.44 -8.39 8.78
CA ALA A 125 -0.75 -7.58 9.07
C ALA A 125 -1.81 -8.41 9.81
N VAL A 126 -2.06 -9.64 9.37
CA VAL A 126 -3.00 -10.57 10.01
C VAL A 126 -2.48 -11.03 11.37
N HIS A 127 -1.19 -11.38 11.48
CA HIS A 127 -0.59 -11.76 12.75
C HIS A 127 -0.71 -10.65 13.80
N TRP A 128 -0.42 -9.40 13.40
CA TRP A 128 -0.64 -8.26 14.28
C TRP A 128 -2.11 -8.12 14.67
N ALA A 129 -3.03 -8.23 13.71
CA ALA A 129 -4.46 -8.09 13.97
C ALA A 129 -5.03 -9.11 14.94
N ASN A 130 -4.57 -10.36 14.88
CA ASN A 130 -4.99 -11.41 15.79
C ASN A 130 -4.45 -11.26 17.21
N ASN A 131 -3.35 -10.51 17.38
CA ASN A 131 -2.68 -10.29 18.65
C ASN A 131 -2.94 -8.88 19.23
N GLN A 132 -3.93 -8.16 18.69
CA GLN A 132 -4.31 -6.86 19.24
C GLN A 132 -5.03 -7.00 20.58
N PRO A 133 -4.70 -6.17 21.58
CA PRO A 133 -5.44 -6.08 22.83
C PRO A 133 -6.82 -5.41 22.68
#